data_AF-A0A931ZA67-F1
#
_entry.id   AF-A0A931ZA67-F1
#
_cell.length_a   1.000
_cell.length_b   1.000
_cell.length_c   1.000
_cell.angle_alpha   90.00
_cell.angle_beta   90.00
_cell.angle_gamma   90.00
#
_symmetry.space_group_name_H-M   'P 1'
#
loop_
_entity.id
_entity.type
_entity.pdbx_description
1 polymer ?
#
loop_
_entity_poly.entity_id
_entity_poly.type
_entity_poly.pdbx_seq_one_letter_code
_entity_poly.pdbx_strand_id
1 'polypeptide(L)'
;MALAVVAGVLAWGGMRAVGYHVSLRQIFWPRAWSELKQVRADLFREKAETALAAGHPREAVTALLVARQVNPGDYTSGIMLAQLLHMVQPDSVDGLYAQLLSQHPAHAKETARLWCRSLLERAQMGGVAALALARLEAEPGAAPAWTHALITAARWTRNWTMLTTAIDNPRLPAETRAVCALELKLRRTDPAHARTVLIAEPSPRTPYAALHRVERLVEFGDAFEALDLLRAARPLLSGRDVARLTLAADAVGRNRARLERESARLLAASGADAAAGVAIVAQHLIHYPDDALLVRCREAFERLPASGGRDEAAAALFCAAALAGQIDWLPEIRKQFSGQGAASLVAQQKIEERLRGKGWSPLFLLSVVRPVSADLNYAVLERMIRAGANVGALRSPAK
;
A
#
# COMPACT_ATOMS: atom_id res chain seq x y z
N MET A 1 46.86 34.10 16.32
CA MET A 1 45.79 33.44 17.11
C MET A 1 44.54 34.30 17.25
N ALA A 2 44.62 35.56 17.71
CA ALA A 2 43.45 36.43 17.91
C ALA A 2 42.56 36.61 16.65
N LEU A 3 43.16 36.82 15.47
CA LEU A 3 42.46 36.95 14.20
C LEU A 3 41.64 35.71 13.81
N ALA A 4 42.17 34.51 14.09
CA ALA A 4 41.48 33.25 13.81
C ALA A 4 40.27 33.04 14.75
N VAL A 5 40.41 33.44 16.02
CA VAL A 5 39.32 33.37 17.01
C VAL A 5 38.21 34.35 16.64
N VAL A 6 38.54 35.59 16.25
CA VAL A 6 37.55 36.58 15.81
C VAL A 6 36.84 36.11 14.54
N ALA A 7 37.57 35.58 13.55
CA ALA A 7 36.98 35.04 12.33
C ALA A 7 36.02 33.86 12.61
N GLY A 8 36.37 32.95 13.51
CA GLY A 8 35.51 31.81 13.83
C GLY A 8 34.29 32.18 14.69
N VAL A 9 34.38 33.19 15.57
CA VAL A 9 33.21 33.74 16.29
C VAL A 9 32.27 34.47 15.34
N LEU A 10 32.80 35.24 14.38
CA LEU A 10 31.98 35.88 13.33
C LEU A 10 31.30 34.84 12.42
N ALA A 11 32.03 33.79 12.02
CA ALA A 11 31.45 32.68 11.26
C ALA A 11 30.35 31.95 12.06
N TRP A 12 30.57 31.74 13.36
CA TRP A 12 29.56 31.15 14.25
C TRP A 12 28.30 32.02 14.38
N GLY A 13 28.48 33.32 14.61
CA GLY A 13 27.38 34.29 14.68
C GLY A 13 26.59 34.35 13.37
N GLY A 14 27.28 34.39 12.23
CA GLY A 14 26.65 34.38 10.91
C GLY A 14 25.87 33.10 10.62
N MET A 15 26.43 31.93 10.97
CA MET A 15 25.72 30.64 10.80
C MET A 15 24.47 30.55 11.69
N ARG A 16 24.55 31.00 12.95
CA ARG A 16 23.38 31.07 13.84
C ARG A 16 22.31 32.04 13.32
N ALA A 17 22.71 33.18 12.76
CA ALA A 17 21.77 34.16 12.21
C ALA A 17 20.97 33.63 11.02
N VAL A 18 21.53 32.69 10.24
CA VAL A 18 20.83 32.00 9.13
C VAL A 18 19.98 30.82 9.62
N GLY A 19 20.06 30.47 10.91
CA GLY A 19 19.29 29.40 11.54
C GLY A 19 20.05 28.07 11.74
N TYR A 20 21.36 28.01 11.52
CA TYR A 20 22.12 26.78 11.78
C TYR A 20 22.35 26.56 13.29
N HIS A 21 21.97 25.38 13.79
CA HIS A 21 22.28 24.93 15.16
C HIS A 21 23.72 24.41 15.27
N VAL A 22 24.70 25.31 15.15
CA VAL A 22 26.14 24.97 15.24
C VAL A 22 26.75 25.27 16.62
N SER A 23 27.65 24.41 17.06
CA SER A 23 28.53 24.63 18.22
C SER A 23 29.87 25.24 17.80
N LEU A 24 30.51 26.03 18.67
CA LEU A 24 31.84 26.60 18.38
C LEU A 24 32.89 25.52 18.07
N ARG A 25 32.79 24.35 18.69
CA ARG A 25 33.63 23.18 18.42
C ARG A 25 33.57 22.78 16.94
N GLN A 26 32.39 22.79 16.33
CA GLN A 26 32.20 22.37 14.95
C GLN A 26 32.81 23.33 13.94
N ILE A 27 33.06 24.59 14.32
CA ILE A 27 33.65 25.60 13.43
C ILE A 27 35.18 25.56 13.50
N PHE A 28 35.73 25.45 14.71
CA PHE A 28 37.18 25.49 14.93
C PHE A 28 37.88 24.14 14.77
N TRP A 29 37.15 23.01 14.78
CA TRP A 29 37.75 21.67 14.74
C TRP A 29 37.48 20.95 13.41
N PRO A 30 38.48 20.76 12.54
CA PRO A 30 38.30 20.15 11.22
C PRO A 30 37.68 18.75 11.26
N ARG A 31 37.97 17.95 12.29
CA ARG A 31 37.40 16.60 12.44
C ARG A 31 35.89 16.61 12.74
N ALA A 32 35.35 17.75 13.18
CA ALA A 32 33.91 17.94 13.44
C ALA A 32 33.18 18.57 12.23
N TRP A 33 33.88 18.89 11.14
CA TRP A 33 33.25 19.45 9.93
C TRP A 33 32.31 18.47 9.22
N SER A 34 32.45 17.16 9.48
CA SER A 34 31.44 16.17 9.07
C SER A 34 30.08 16.42 9.71
N GLU A 35 30.04 16.95 10.94
CA GLU A 35 28.81 17.29 11.66
C GLU A 35 28.15 18.54 11.07
N LEU A 36 28.92 19.47 10.49
CA LEU A 36 28.38 20.65 9.80
C LEU A 36 27.54 20.26 8.57
N LYS A 37 27.87 19.15 7.89
CA LYS A 37 27.05 18.62 6.80
C LYS A 37 25.67 18.18 7.32
N GLN A 38 25.64 17.55 8.49
CA GLN A 38 24.40 17.10 9.12
C GLN A 38 23.54 18.30 9.54
N VAL A 39 24.12 19.28 10.25
CA VAL A 39 23.41 20.51 10.65
C VAL A 39 22.87 21.27 9.44
N ARG A 40 23.59 21.28 8.32
CA ARG A 40 23.11 21.92 7.09
C ARG A 40 21.99 21.13 6.43
N ALA A 41 22.06 19.80 6.42
CA ALA A 41 20.95 18.97 5.94
C ALA A 41 19.69 19.15 6.79
N ASP A 42 19.82 19.22 8.12
CA ASP A 42 18.72 19.46 9.05
C ASP A 42 18.00 20.79 8.78
N LEU A 43 18.74 21.89 8.55
CA LEU A 43 18.13 23.16 8.18
C LEU A 43 17.27 23.05 6.91
N PHE A 44 17.75 22.33 5.89
CA PHE A 44 16.98 22.15 4.66
C PHE A 44 15.79 21.20 4.83
N ARG A 45 15.87 20.24 5.76
CA ARG A 45 14.73 19.40 6.15
C ARG A 45 13.65 20.21 6.86
N GLU A 46 14.02 21.06 7.82
CA GLU A 46 13.07 21.97 8.49
C GLU A 46 12.40 22.93 7.51
N LYS A 47 13.17 23.46 6.53
CA LYS A 47 12.61 24.26 5.43
C LYS A 47 11.62 23.47 4.59
N ALA A 48 11.91 22.20 4.31
CA ALA A 48 10.99 21.34 3.59
C ALA A 48 9.70 21.09 4.37
N GLU A 49 9.79 20.79 5.66
CA GLU A 49 8.63 20.60 6.55
C GLU A 49 7.77 21.88 6.61
N THR A 50 8.41 23.05 6.74
CA THR A 50 7.74 24.35 6.72
C THR A 50 7.03 24.60 5.38
N ALA A 51 7.70 24.32 4.26
CA ALA A 51 7.12 24.45 2.93
C ALA A 51 5.94 23.48 2.72
N LEU A 52 6.01 22.25 3.25
CA LEU A 52 4.88 21.31 3.20
C LEU A 52 3.69 21.80 4.02
N ALA A 53 3.93 22.33 5.22
CA ALA A 53 2.89 22.92 6.06
C ALA A 53 2.22 24.13 5.37
N ALA A 54 2.99 24.91 4.62
CA ALA A 54 2.49 26.02 3.80
C ALA A 54 1.83 25.59 2.48
N GLY A 55 1.81 24.30 2.14
CA GLY A 55 1.22 23.81 0.89
C GLY A 55 2.09 24.07 -0.35
N HIS A 56 3.41 24.18 -0.19
CA HIS A 56 4.40 24.41 -1.25
C HIS A 56 5.27 23.16 -1.52
N PRO A 57 4.71 22.08 -2.10
CA PRO A 57 5.43 20.80 -2.25
C PRO A 57 6.64 20.87 -3.18
N ARG A 58 6.66 21.79 -4.16
CA ARG A 58 7.81 21.97 -5.06
C ARG A 58 9.03 22.55 -4.34
N GLU A 59 8.79 23.49 -3.42
CA GLU A 59 9.85 24.08 -2.59
C GLU A 59 10.39 23.03 -1.60
N ALA A 60 9.50 22.22 -1.02
CA ALA A 60 9.89 21.10 -0.17
C ALA A 60 10.78 20.09 -0.90
N VAL A 61 10.43 19.72 -2.14
CA VAL A 61 11.26 18.83 -2.98
C VAL A 61 12.64 19.45 -3.24
N THR A 62 12.69 20.74 -3.59
CA THR A 62 13.97 21.44 -3.84
C THR A 62 14.83 21.46 -2.58
N ALA A 63 14.24 21.76 -1.42
CA ALA A 63 14.94 21.77 -0.15
C ALA A 63 15.50 20.39 0.21
N LEU A 64 14.72 19.32 0.04
CA LEU A 64 15.17 17.95 0.31
C LEU A 64 16.24 17.45 -0.67
N LEU A 65 16.19 17.88 -1.95
CA LEU A 65 17.26 17.61 -2.90
C LEU A 65 18.59 18.20 -2.43
N VAL A 66 18.56 19.45 -1.94
CA VAL A 66 19.75 20.10 -1.37
C VAL A 66 20.20 19.40 -0.09
N ALA A 67 19.28 19.04 0.80
CA ALA A 67 19.60 18.29 2.03
C ALA A 67 20.35 16.99 1.71
N ARG A 68 19.86 16.22 0.74
CA ARG A 68 20.48 14.97 0.29
C ARG A 68 21.81 15.19 -0.42
N GLN A 69 21.96 16.26 -1.21
CA GLN A 69 23.24 16.59 -1.85
C GLN A 69 24.32 16.92 -0.80
N VAL A 70 23.94 17.61 0.28
CA VAL A 70 24.84 17.96 1.38
C VAL A 70 25.17 16.75 2.25
N ASN A 71 24.18 15.90 2.55
CA ASN A 71 24.34 14.67 3.31
C ASN A 71 23.64 13.49 2.63
N PRO A 72 24.33 12.78 1.71
CA PRO A 72 23.77 11.62 1.02
C PRO A 72 23.42 10.44 1.93
N GLY A 73 23.99 10.40 3.14
CA GLY A 73 23.75 9.35 4.13
C GLY A 73 22.58 9.62 5.08
N ASP A 74 21.83 10.71 4.88
CA ASP A 74 20.62 10.97 5.67
C ASP A 74 19.41 10.20 5.11
N TYR A 75 19.08 9.08 5.75
CA TYR A 75 17.93 8.25 5.41
C TYR A 75 16.61 9.02 5.49
N THR A 76 16.44 9.88 6.49
CA THR A 76 15.17 10.59 6.75
C THR A 76 14.85 11.56 5.62
N SER A 77 15.81 12.42 5.26
CA SER A 77 15.63 13.32 4.10
C SER A 77 15.43 12.53 2.81
N GLY A 78 16.13 11.40 2.67
CA GLY A 78 16.03 10.54 1.50
C GLY A 78 14.65 9.89 1.33
N ILE A 79 14.06 9.35 2.41
CA ILE A 79 12.75 8.70 2.36
C ILE A 79 11.62 9.73 2.18
N MET A 80 11.72 10.89 2.84
CA MET A 80 10.80 12.02 2.64
C MET A 80 10.83 12.49 1.18
N LEU A 81 12.03 12.65 0.60
CA LEU A 81 12.18 12.99 -0.81
C LEU A 81 11.52 11.96 -1.72
N ALA A 82 11.71 10.66 -1.46
CA ALA A 82 11.10 9.60 -2.26
C ALA A 82 9.57 9.63 -2.23
N GLN A 83 8.99 9.84 -1.04
CA GLN A 83 7.55 9.94 -0.85
C GLN A 83 6.95 11.19 -1.54
N LEU A 84 7.67 12.32 -1.53
CA LEU A 84 7.23 13.54 -2.22
C LEU A 84 7.41 13.46 -3.73
N LEU A 85 8.56 12.95 -4.21
CA LEU A 85 8.81 12.77 -5.63
C LEU A 85 7.81 11.81 -6.25
N HIS A 86 7.32 10.81 -5.52
CA HIS A 86 6.23 9.97 -5.99
C HIS A 86 5.00 10.77 -6.46
N MET A 87 4.72 11.92 -5.85
CA MET A 87 3.60 12.79 -6.26
C MET A 87 3.93 13.71 -7.44
N VAL A 88 5.21 14.05 -7.66
CA VAL A 88 5.63 15.09 -8.62
C VAL A 88 6.30 14.50 -9.86
N GLN A 89 7.15 13.48 -9.68
CA GLN A 89 7.98 12.83 -10.70
C GLN A 89 8.05 11.31 -10.41
N PRO A 90 7.02 10.54 -10.78
CA PRO A 90 6.91 9.13 -10.40
C PRO A 90 7.99 8.23 -11.02
N ASP A 91 8.57 8.61 -12.16
CA ASP A 91 9.52 7.75 -12.90
C ASP A 91 10.91 7.70 -12.25
N SER A 92 11.33 8.76 -11.56
CA SER A 92 12.67 8.84 -10.93
C SER A 92 12.75 8.22 -9.53
N VAL A 93 11.60 7.84 -8.97
CA VAL A 93 11.49 7.41 -7.56
C VAL A 93 12.05 6.01 -7.31
N ASP A 94 11.99 5.13 -8.31
CA ASP A 94 12.44 3.74 -8.17
C ASP A 94 13.96 3.65 -7.97
N GLY A 95 14.73 4.47 -8.70
CA GLY A 95 16.18 4.58 -8.50
C GLY A 95 16.53 5.09 -7.10
N LEU A 96 15.71 5.99 -6.55
CA LEU A 96 15.91 6.55 -5.22
C LEU A 96 15.69 5.50 -4.11
N TYR A 97 14.61 4.71 -4.21
CA TYR A 97 14.36 3.60 -3.28
C TYR A 97 15.42 2.51 -3.38
N ALA A 98 15.84 2.15 -4.59
CA ALA A 98 16.93 1.20 -4.80
C ALA A 98 18.23 1.67 -4.13
N GLN A 99 18.56 2.95 -4.29
CA GLN A 99 19.71 3.57 -3.63
C GLN A 99 19.57 3.53 -2.09
N LEU A 100 18.41 3.92 -1.55
CA LEU A 100 18.14 3.90 -0.11
C LEU A 100 18.28 2.49 0.49
N LEU A 101 17.76 1.46 -0.20
CA LEU A 101 17.91 0.07 0.22
C LEU A 101 19.37 -0.37 0.29
N SER A 102 20.19 0.04 -0.67
CA SER A 102 21.61 -0.31 -0.71
C SER A 102 22.44 0.44 0.34
N GLN A 103 22.13 1.71 0.58
CA GLN A 103 22.90 2.58 1.48
C GLN A 103 22.51 2.43 2.95
N HIS A 104 21.27 2.02 3.23
CA HIS A 104 20.72 1.92 4.59
C HIS A 104 20.17 0.52 4.87
N PRO A 105 21.02 -0.52 4.98
CA PRO A 105 20.57 -1.89 5.21
C PRO A 105 19.77 -2.06 6.51
N ALA A 106 20.04 -1.24 7.52
CA ALA A 106 19.27 -1.21 8.78
C ALA A 106 17.79 -0.84 8.58
N HIS A 107 17.48 -0.06 7.55
CA HIS A 107 16.12 0.38 7.21
C HIS A 107 15.50 -0.43 6.05
N ALA A 108 16.17 -1.48 5.57
CA ALA A 108 15.81 -2.16 4.34
C ALA A 108 14.35 -2.65 4.32
N LYS A 109 13.86 -3.20 5.43
CA LYS A 109 12.48 -3.70 5.56
C LYS A 109 11.45 -2.59 5.38
N GLU A 110 11.67 -1.44 6.04
CA GLU A 110 10.78 -0.29 5.98
C GLU A 110 10.81 0.32 4.57
N THR A 111 12.00 0.54 4.02
CA THR A 111 12.18 1.09 2.68
C THR A 111 11.52 0.19 1.63
N ALA A 112 11.66 -1.13 1.72
CA ALA A 112 11.03 -2.07 0.79
C ALA A 112 9.50 -2.03 0.88
N ARG A 113 8.93 -1.93 2.07
CA ARG A 113 7.47 -1.78 2.25
C ARG A 113 6.96 -0.48 1.64
N LEU A 114 7.64 0.63 1.88
CA LEU A 114 7.30 1.93 1.31
C LEU A 114 7.44 1.93 -0.22
N TRP A 115 8.49 1.30 -0.74
CA TRP A 115 8.70 1.16 -2.18
C TRP A 115 7.61 0.29 -2.82
N CYS A 116 7.29 -0.87 -2.23
CA CYS A 116 6.22 -1.75 -2.69
C CYS A 116 4.88 -1.00 -2.73
N ARG A 117 4.55 -0.26 -1.67
CA ARG A 117 3.35 0.58 -1.63
C ARG A 117 3.36 1.63 -2.75
N SER A 118 4.47 2.34 -2.94
CA SER A 118 4.64 3.32 -4.02
C SER A 118 4.47 2.71 -5.42
N LEU A 119 4.92 1.46 -5.62
CA LEU A 119 4.74 0.71 -6.86
C LEU A 119 3.29 0.30 -7.06
N LEU A 120 2.60 -0.18 -6.02
CA LEU A 120 1.18 -0.53 -6.06
C LEU A 120 0.31 0.67 -6.40
N GLU A 121 0.56 1.82 -5.76
CA GLU A 121 -0.16 3.07 -5.99
C GLU A 121 0.03 3.60 -7.44
N ARG A 122 1.16 3.30 -8.08
CA ARG A 122 1.43 3.60 -9.51
C ARG A 122 1.05 2.46 -10.46
N ALA A 123 0.49 1.36 -9.95
CA ALA A 123 0.21 0.13 -10.70
C ALA A 123 1.44 -0.45 -11.45
N GLN A 124 2.65 -0.21 -10.95
CA GLN A 124 3.90 -0.68 -11.54
C GLN A 124 4.19 -2.13 -11.14
N MET A 125 3.32 -3.04 -11.56
CA MET A 125 3.35 -4.45 -11.12
C MET A 125 4.60 -5.22 -11.54
N GLY A 126 5.27 -4.82 -12.63
CA GLY A 126 6.58 -5.37 -12.97
C GLY A 126 7.63 -5.10 -11.88
N GLY A 127 7.63 -3.87 -11.35
CA GLY A 127 8.48 -3.50 -10.22
C GLY A 127 8.07 -4.19 -8.92
N VAL A 128 6.76 -4.35 -8.67
CA VAL A 128 6.26 -5.11 -7.51
C VAL A 128 6.77 -6.56 -7.55
N ALA A 129 6.67 -7.24 -8.71
CA ALA A 129 7.16 -8.60 -8.87
C ALA A 129 8.67 -8.71 -8.65
N ALA A 130 9.45 -7.81 -9.25
CA ALA A 130 10.91 -7.80 -9.12
C ALA A 130 11.34 -7.55 -7.66
N LEU A 131 10.73 -6.56 -7.00
CA LEU A 131 11.00 -6.25 -5.60
C LEU A 131 10.60 -7.41 -4.69
N ALA A 132 9.41 -7.99 -4.87
CA ALA A 132 8.93 -9.11 -4.08
C ALA A 132 9.85 -10.33 -4.20
N LEU A 133 10.28 -10.69 -5.41
CA LEU A 133 11.23 -11.78 -5.61
C LEU A 133 12.57 -11.53 -4.90
N ALA A 134 13.12 -10.32 -5.04
CA ALA A 134 14.36 -9.94 -4.37
C ALA A 134 14.24 -9.91 -2.84
N ARG A 135 13.05 -9.63 -2.30
CA ARG A 135 12.79 -9.61 -0.85
C ARG A 135 12.44 -10.99 -0.28
N LEU A 136 11.93 -11.93 -1.07
CA LEU A 136 11.70 -13.31 -0.63
C LEU A 136 13.00 -13.98 -0.17
N GLU A 137 14.12 -13.70 -0.84
CA GLU A 137 15.43 -14.20 -0.40
C GLU A 137 15.96 -13.46 0.83
N ALA A 138 15.83 -12.14 0.86
CA ALA A 138 16.41 -11.29 1.90
C ALA A 138 15.61 -11.30 3.22
N GLU A 139 14.31 -11.58 3.17
CA GLU A 139 13.39 -11.48 4.31
C GLU A 139 12.45 -12.71 4.41
N PRO A 140 12.96 -13.92 4.73
CA PRO A 140 12.13 -15.13 4.83
C PRO A 140 10.98 -15.00 5.84
N GLY A 141 11.17 -14.23 6.93
CA GLY A 141 10.12 -13.98 7.92
C GLY A 141 8.94 -13.15 7.40
N ALA A 142 9.11 -12.44 6.27
CA ALA A 142 8.05 -11.70 5.59
C ALA A 142 7.60 -12.41 4.28
N ALA A 143 8.03 -13.66 4.07
CA ALA A 143 7.73 -14.41 2.86
C ALA A 143 6.24 -14.48 2.49
N PRO A 144 5.29 -14.62 3.43
CA PRO A 144 3.86 -14.54 3.14
C PRO A 144 3.44 -13.29 2.35
N ALA A 145 3.84 -12.11 2.82
CA ALA A 145 3.47 -10.83 2.20
C ALA A 145 4.12 -10.66 0.82
N TRP A 146 5.39 -11.04 0.69
CA TRP A 146 6.10 -10.97 -0.59
C TRP A 146 5.60 -12.00 -1.60
N THR A 147 5.21 -13.20 -1.16
CA THR A 147 4.60 -14.22 -2.03
C THR A 147 3.25 -13.70 -2.56
N HIS A 148 2.44 -13.06 -1.71
CA HIS A 148 1.21 -12.41 -2.13
C HIS A 148 1.46 -11.34 -3.19
N ALA A 149 2.36 -10.39 -2.92
CA ALA A 149 2.71 -9.33 -3.86
C ALA A 149 3.18 -9.89 -5.21
N LEU A 150 4.00 -10.95 -5.18
CA LEU A 150 4.52 -11.61 -6.37
C LEU A 150 3.41 -12.27 -7.21
N ILE A 151 2.53 -13.04 -6.58
CA ILE A 151 1.40 -13.70 -7.26
C ILE A 151 0.43 -12.68 -7.85
N THR A 152 0.09 -11.64 -7.08
CA THR A 152 -0.82 -10.60 -7.55
C THR A 152 -0.23 -9.84 -8.73
N ALA A 153 1.06 -9.51 -8.67
CA ALA A 153 1.76 -8.88 -9.79
C ALA A 153 1.82 -9.78 -11.04
N ALA A 154 2.06 -11.09 -10.86
CA ALA A 154 2.06 -12.06 -11.96
C ALA A 154 0.69 -12.18 -12.63
N ARG A 155 -0.39 -12.23 -11.84
CA ARG A 155 -1.79 -12.24 -12.36
C ARG A 155 -2.10 -10.97 -13.13
N TRP A 156 -1.76 -9.81 -12.56
CA TRP A 156 -2.01 -8.50 -13.20
C TRP A 156 -1.29 -8.36 -14.53
N THR A 157 0.02 -8.64 -14.55
CA THR A 157 0.85 -8.48 -15.74
C THR A 157 0.70 -9.61 -16.75
N ARG A 158 0.04 -10.72 -16.36
CA ARG A 158 0.05 -12.01 -17.06
C ARG A 158 1.46 -12.50 -17.39
N ASN A 159 2.46 -12.05 -16.62
CA ASN A 159 3.84 -12.48 -16.74
C ASN A 159 4.18 -13.42 -15.59
N TRP A 160 4.42 -14.68 -15.95
CA TRP A 160 4.55 -15.79 -15.02
C TRP A 160 6.00 -16.24 -14.83
N THR A 161 6.94 -15.60 -15.54
CA THR A 161 8.38 -15.90 -15.48
C THR A 161 8.95 -15.68 -14.08
N MET A 162 8.42 -14.72 -13.34
CA MET A 162 8.85 -14.47 -11.96
C MET A 162 8.38 -15.58 -11.00
N LEU A 163 7.23 -16.23 -11.27
CA LEU A 163 6.80 -17.39 -10.49
C LEU A 163 7.66 -18.62 -10.79
N THR A 164 8.02 -18.86 -12.05
CA THR A 164 8.94 -19.97 -12.39
C THR A 164 10.29 -19.75 -11.73
N THR A 165 10.82 -18.52 -11.78
CA THR A 165 12.08 -18.17 -11.09
C THR A 165 11.99 -18.42 -9.58
N ALA A 166 10.86 -18.09 -8.94
CA ALA A 166 10.66 -18.37 -7.52
C ALA A 166 10.63 -19.88 -7.21
N ILE A 167 9.96 -20.68 -8.05
CA ILE A 167 9.87 -22.15 -7.89
C ILE A 167 11.24 -22.81 -8.03
N ASP A 168 12.03 -22.37 -9.02
CA ASP A 168 13.33 -22.94 -9.34
C ASP A 168 14.43 -22.51 -8.35
N ASN A 169 14.15 -21.55 -7.47
CA ASN A 169 15.11 -21.02 -6.52
C ASN A 169 15.12 -21.82 -5.20
N PRO A 170 16.11 -22.68 -4.94
CA PRO A 170 16.14 -23.53 -3.75
C PRO A 170 16.33 -22.75 -2.44
N ARG A 171 16.73 -21.48 -2.49
CA ARG A 171 16.91 -20.63 -1.31
C ARG A 171 15.59 -20.13 -0.73
N LEU A 172 14.50 -20.19 -1.50
CA LEU A 172 13.19 -19.73 -1.04
C LEU A 172 12.50 -20.78 -0.15
N PRO A 173 11.67 -20.34 0.82
CA PRO A 173 10.88 -21.23 1.65
C PRO A 173 10.07 -22.22 0.81
N ALA A 174 10.03 -23.49 1.23
CA ALA A 174 9.34 -24.55 0.50
C ALA A 174 7.85 -24.22 0.27
N GLU A 175 7.19 -23.65 1.26
CA GLU A 175 5.79 -23.21 1.15
C GLU A 175 5.60 -22.08 0.13
N THR A 176 6.51 -21.11 0.04
CA THR A 176 6.46 -20.09 -1.03
C THR A 176 6.54 -20.74 -2.40
N ARG A 177 7.48 -21.67 -2.59
CA ARG A 177 7.63 -22.40 -3.85
C ARG A 177 6.39 -23.23 -4.17
N ALA A 178 5.81 -23.91 -3.18
CA ALA A 178 4.60 -24.70 -3.33
C ALA A 178 3.40 -23.83 -3.74
N VAL A 179 3.21 -22.67 -3.11
CA VAL A 179 2.11 -21.75 -3.45
C VAL A 179 2.31 -21.16 -4.86
N CYS A 180 3.52 -20.77 -5.23
CA CYS A 180 3.82 -20.34 -6.61
C CYS A 180 3.57 -21.45 -7.64
N ALA A 181 3.95 -22.69 -7.32
CA ALA A 181 3.73 -23.84 -8.19
C ALA A 181 2.23 -24.16 -8.35
N LEU A 182 1.47 -24.09 -7.25
CA LEU A 182 0.02 -24.23 -7.26
C LEU A 182 -0.62 -23.18 -8.17
N GLU A 183 -0.23 -21.91 -8.06
CA GLU A 183 -0.76 -20.84 -8.91
C GLU A 183 -0.48 -21.09 -10.40
N LEU A 184 0.73 -21.53 -10.76
CA LEU A 184 1.04 -21.91 -12.14
C LEU A 184 0.25 -23.12 -12.64
N LYS A 185 0.02 -24.11 -11.77
CA LYS A 185 -0.80 -25.29 -12.07
C LYS A 185 -2.25 -24.88 -12.33
N LEU A 186 -2.83 -24.04 -11.47
CA LEU A 186 -4.20 -23.53 -11.61
C LEU A 186 -4.39 -22.75 -12.91
N ARG A 187 -3.40 -21.96 -13.32
CA ARG A 187 -3.45 -21.24 -14.62
C ARG A 187 -3.64 -22.18 -15.81
N ARG A 188 -3.01 -23.36 -15.77
CA ARG A 188 -3.07 -24.37 -16.84
C ARG A 188 -4.27 -25.31 -16.70
N THR A 189 -4.95 -25.26 -15.56
CA THR A 189 -6.07 -26.13 -15.25
C THR A 189 -7.35 -25.49 -15.75
N ASP A 190 -8.20 -26.27 -16.40
CA ASP A 190 -9.56 -25.87 -16.74
C ASP A 190 -10.32 -25.48 -15.44
N PRO A 191 -11.04 -24.34 -15.41
CA PRO A 191 -11.77 -23.91 -14.22
C PRO A 191 -12.64 -25.00 -13.57
N ALA A 192 -13.25 -25.90 -14.36
CA ALA A 192 -14.06 -27.00 -13.82
C ALA A 192 -13.23 -28.03 -12.99
N HIS A 193 -11.93 -28.11 -13.24
CA HIS A 193 -11.00 -29.02 -12.55
C HIS A 193 -10.15 -28.33 -11.47
N ALA A 194 -10.23 -27.00 -11.37
CA ALA A 194 -9.46 -26.22 -10.40
C ALA A 194 -9.76 -26.63 -8.96
N ARG A 195 -11.02 -26.95 -8.64
CA ARG A 195 -11.44 -27.52 -7.35
C ARG A 195 -10.62 -28.73 -6.96
N THR A 196 -10.52 -29.72 -7.85
CA THR A 196 -9.82 -30.99 -7.58
C THR A 196 -8.35 -30.75 -7.31
N VAL A 197 -7.72 -29.86 -8.09
CA VAL A 197 -6.33 -29.45 -7.85
C VAL A 197 -6.18 -28.79 -6.48
N LEU A 198 -7.06 -27.85 -6.14
CA LEU A 198 -7.03 -27.14 -4.87
C LEU A 198 -7.24 -28.08 -3.70
N ILE A 199 -8.13 -29.06 -3.76
CA ILE A 199 -8.41 -30.00 -2.65
C ILE A 199 -7.30 -31.05 -2.50
N ALA A 200 -6.67 -31.47 -3.59
CA ALA A 200 -5.59 -32.45 -3.55
C ALA A 200 -4.31 -31.94 -2.85
N GLU A 201 -4.13 -30.63 -2.71
CA GLU A 201 -2.97 -30.07 -2.04
C GLU A 201 -2.94 -30.44 -0.55
N PRO A 202 -1.75 -30.72 0.03
CA PRO A 202 -1.59 -30.96 1.45
C PRO A 202 -2.19 -29.83 2.31
N SER A 203 -2.58 -30.15 3.55
CA SER A 203 -3.10 -29.16 4.47
C SER A 203 -2.12 -27.99 4.64
N PRO A 204 -2.60 -26.74 4.56
CA PRO A 204 -1.73 -25.57 4.62
C PRO A 204 -1.06 -25.47 5.99
N ARG A 205 0.25 -25.22 5.98
CA ARG A 205 1.07 -25.07 7.22
C ARG A 205 1.30 -23.62 7.60
N THR A 206 1.05 -22.68 6.68
CA THR A 206 1.25 -21.25 6.90
C THR A 206 -0.07 -20.50 6.71
N PRO A 207 -0.27 -19.37 7.42
CA PRO A 207 -1.46 -18.54 7.26
C PRO A 207 -1.73 -18.16 5.80
N TYR A 208 -0.70 -17.78 5.06
CA TYR A 208 -0.85 -17.35 3.67
C TYR A 208 -1.19 -18.50 2.71
N ALA A 209 -0.62 -19.70 2.90
CA ALA A 209 -1.02 -20.84 2.07
C ALA A 209 -2.50 -21.20 2.25
N ALA A 210 -3.01 -21.10 3.50
CA ALA A 210 -4.42 -21.29 3.79
C ALA A 210 -5.29 -20.21 3.14
N LEU A 211 -4.93 -18.93 3.36
CA LEU A 211 -5.62 -17.77 2.81
C LEU A 211 -5.71 -17.87 1.29
N HIS A 212 -4.57 -18.07 0.61
CA HIS A 212 -4.52 -18.19 -0.84
C HIS A 212 -5.43 -19.32 -1.35
N ARG A 213 -5.36 -20.52 -0.75
CA ARG A 213 -6.16 -21.66 -1.19
C ARG A 213 -7.66 -21.42 -1.04
N VAL A 214 -8.10 -20.80 0.07
CA VAL A 214 -9.51 -20.41 0.26
C VAL A 214 -9.92 -19.36 -0.78
N GLU A 215 -9.10 -18.33 -1.02
CA GLU A 215 -9.37 -17.30 -2.04
C GLU A 215 -9.53 -17.89 -3.44
N ARG A 216 -8.67 -18.85 -3.81
CA ARG A 216 -8.79 -19.54 -5.10
C ARG A 216 -10.09 -20.33 -5.19
N LEU A 217 -10.47 -21.08 -4.16
CA LEU A 217 -11.76 -21.80 -4.15
C LEU A 217 -12.95 -20.84 -4.32
N VAL A 218 -12.94 -19.70 -3.62
CA VAL A 218 -13.95 -18.66 -3.79
C VAL A 218 -13.96 -18.12 -5.22
N GLU A 219 -12.78 -17.83 -5.80
CA GLU A 219 -12.69 -17.30 -7.17
C GLU A 219 -13.18 -18.29 -8.24
N PHE A 220 -13.01 -19.60 -8.03
CA PHE A 220 -13.51 -20.64 -8.92
C PHE A 220 -14.98 -21.02 -8.70
N GLY A 221 -15.66 -20.42 -7.70
CA GLY A 221 -17.08 -20.65 -7.45
C GLY A 221 -17.37 -21.71 -6.38
N ASP A 222 -16.34 -22.32 -5.78
CA ASP A 222 -16.47 -23.46 -4.85
C ASP A 222 -16.69 -23.01 -3.40
N ALA A 223 -17.83 -22.34 -3.16
CA ALA A 223 -18.15 -21.75 -1.85
C ALA A 223 -18.17 -22.77 -0.69
N PHE A 224 -18.70 -23.98 -0.93
CA PHE A 224 -18.79 -25.02 0.10
C PHE A 224 -17.40 -25.45 0.60
N GLU A 225 -16.52 -25.80 -0.34
CA GLU A 225 -15.15 -26.23 -0.05
C GLU A 225 -14.32 -25.09 0.54
N ALA A 226 -14.53 -23.85 0.06
CA ALA A 226 -13.91 -22.67 0.64
C ALA A 226 -14.26 -22.53 2.12
N LEU A 227 -15.54 -22.67 2.48
CA LEU A 227 -16.00 -22.58 3.87
C LEU A 227 -15.51 -23.75 4.73
N ASP A 228 -15.47 -24.97 4.21
CA ASP A 228 -14.98 -26.14 4.94
C ASP A 228 -13.47 -26.03 5.21
N LEU A 229 -12.68 -25.65 4.20
CA LEU A 229 -11.26 -25.35 4.37
C LEU A 229 -11.03 -24.18 5.34
N LEU A 230 -11.85 -23.12 5.25
CA LEU A 230 -11.75 -21.97 6.14
C LEU A 230 -12.01 -22.36 7.61
N ARG A 231 -12.97 -23.26 7.87
CA ARG A 231 -13.20 -23.80 9.23
C ARG A 231 -11.98 -24.56 9.74
N ALA A 232 -11.37 -25.40 8.91
CA ALA A 232 -10.17 -26.16 9.28
C ALA A 232 -8.95 -25.25 9.49
N ALA A 233 -8.81 -24.19 8.68
CA ALA A 233 -7.68 -23.26 8.73
C ALA A 233 -7.84 -22.13 9.76
N ARG A 234 -8.99 -22.03 10.45
CA ARG A 234 -9.29 -20.96 11.40
C ARG A 234 -8.19 -20.70 12.46
N PRO A 235 -7.51 -21.72 13.03
CA PRO A 235 -6.42 -21.48 13.99
C PRO A 235 -5.19 -20.76 13.40
N LEU A 236 -5.04 -20.78 12.07
CA LEU A 236 -3.92 -20.17 11.36
C LEU A 236 -4.22 -18.74 10.89
N LEU A 237 -5.49 -18.34 10.85
CA LEU A 237 -5.93 -17.10 10.21
C LEU A 237 -6.37 -16.06 11.24
N SER A 238 -6.19 -14.79 10.87
CA SER A 238 -6.70 -13.69 11.69
C SER A 238 -8.24 -13.64 11.63
N GLY A 239 -8.89 -13.09 12.67
CA GLY A 239 -10.34 -12.89 12.67
C GLY A 239 -10.83 -12.05 11.50
N ARG A 240 -10.02 -11.07 11.06
CA ARG A 240 -10.27 -10.24 9.89
C ARG A 240 -10.27 -11.07 8.60
N ASP A 241 -9.27 -11.92 8.39
CA ASP A 241 -9.19 -12.79 7.21
C ASP A 241 -10.37 -13.76 7.17
N VAL A 242 -10.71 -14.35 8.31
CA VAL A 242 -11.86 -15.25 8.42
C VAL A 242 -13.16 -14.54 8.05
N ALA A 243 -13.40 -13.33 8.57
CA ALA A 243 -14.58 -12.54 8.23
C ALA A 243 -14.63 -12.21 6.73
N ARG A 244 -13.53 -11.70 6.15
CA ARG A 244 -13.43 -11.36 4.74
C ARG A 244 -13.71 -12.56 3.83
N LEU A 245 -13.08 -13.71 4.11
CA LEU A 245 -13.23 -14.93 3.32
C LEU A 245 -14.63 -15.56 3.49
N THR A 246 -15.23 -15.44 4.67
CA THR A 246 -16.61 -15.90 4.92
C THR A 246 -17.60 -15.11 4.07
N LEU A 247 -17.54 -13.77 4.10
CA LEU A 247 -18.39 -12.92 3.27
C LEU A 247 -18.22 -13.24 1.77
N ALA A 248 -16.97 -13.41 1.32
CA ALA A 248 -16.69 -13.72 -0.08
C ALA A 248 -17.25 -15.09 -0.50
N ALA A 249 -17.09 -16.12 0.33
CA ALA A 249 -17.65 -17.44 0.07
C ALA A 249 -19.19 -17.45 0.10
N ASP A 250 -19.82 -16.75 1.05
CA ASP A 250 -21.28 -16.67 1.12
C ASP A 250 -21.87 -15.91 -0.08
N ALA A 251 -21.20 -14.85 -0.57
CA ALA A 251 -21.62 -14.15 -1.78
C ALA A 251 -21.53 -15.04 -3.03
N VAL A 252 -20.42 -15.75 -3.21
CA VAL A 252 -20.23 -16.69 -4.33
C VAL A 252 -21.22 -17.86 -4.27
N GLY A 253 -21.46 -18.40 -3.07
CA GLY A 253 -22.43 -19.46 -2.81
C GLY A 253 -23.89 -19.01 -2.86
N ARG A 254 -24.16 -17.72 -3.11
CA ARG A 254 -25.50 -17.10 -3.12
C ARG A 254 -26.29 -17.32 -1.82
N ASN A 255 -25.59 -17.45 -0.69
CA ASN A 255 -26.17 -17.65 0.64
C ASN A 255 -26.59 -16.32 1.28
N ARG A 256 -27.55 -15.62 0.66
CA ARG A 256 -27.95 -14.25 1.06
C ARG A 256 -28.26 -14.10 2.54
N ALA A 257 -28.99 -15.05 3.13
CA ALA A 257 -29.33 -15.01 4.55
C ALA A 257 -28.11 -15.11 5.49
N ARG A 258 -27.04 -15.84 5.10
CA ARG A 258 -25.80 -15.89 5.87
C ARG A 258 -24.99 -14.62 5.69
N LEU A 259 -24.89 -14.13 4.45
CA LEU A 259 -24.21 -12.88 4.13
C LEU A 259 -24.82 -11.70 4.90
N GLU A 260 -26.15 -11.59 4.92
CA GLU A 260 -26.87 -10.54 5.66
C GLU A 260 -26.64 -10.62 7.17
N ARG A 261 -26.65 -11.83 7.76
CA ARG A 261 -26.36 -12.00 9.19
C ARG A 261 -24.92 -11.65 9.54
N GLU A 262 -23.97 -12.11 8.76
CA GLU A 262 -22.54 -11.89 9.02
C GLU A 262 -22.17 -10.42 8.83
N SER A 263 -22.65 -9.79 7.75
CA SER A 263 -22.46 -8.36 7.54
C SER A 263 -23.14 -7.51 8.62
N ALA A 264 -24.37 -7.85 9.02
CA ALA A 264 -25.03 -7.17 10.14
C ALA A 264 -24.24 -7.30 11.46
N ARG A 265 -23.68 -8.48 11.74
CA ARG A 265 -22.81 -8.69 12.91
C ARG A 265 -21.59 -7.78 12.88
N LEU A 266 -20.91 -7.68 11.74
CA LEU A 266 -19.73 -6.82 11.57
C LEU A 266 -20.08 -5.33 11.70
N LEU A 267 -21.20 -4.89 11.12
CA LEU A 267 -21.66 -3.50 11.17
C LEU A 267 -22.29 -3.10 12.52
N ALA A 268 -22.64 -4.07 13.36
CA ALA A 268 -23.12 -3.87 14.73
C ALA A 268 -21.99 -3.90 15.78
N ALA A 269 -20.74 -4.16 15.38
CA ALA A 269 -19.60 -4.12 16.27
C ALA A 269 -19.46 -2.73 16.94
N SER A 270 -18.99 -2.73 18.18
CA SER A 270 -18.85 -1.52 19.01
C SER A 270 -17.40 -1.34 19.46
N GLY A 271 -17.03 -0.12 19.85
CA GLY A 271 -15.68 0.17 20.34
C GLY A 271 -14.61 0.11 19.24
N ALA A 272 -13.45 -0.47 19.56
CA ALA A 272 -12.30 -0.52 18.66
C ALA A 272 -12.54 -1.32 17.37
N ASP A 273 -13.46 -2.28 17.40
CA ASP A 273 -13.72 -3.18 16.26
C ASP A 273 -14.73 -2.61 15.25
N ALA A 274 -15.46 -1.55 15.61
CA ALA A 274 -16.50 -0.97 14.76
C ALA A 274 -15.95 -0.50 13.41
N ALA A 275 -14.81 0.21 13.42
CA ALA A 275 -14.17 0.69 12.19
C ALA A 275 -13.64 -0.47 11.33
N ALA A 276 -13.12 -1.53 11.95
CA ALA A 276 -12.64 -2.72 11.24
C ALA A 276 -13.81 -3.45 10.56
N GLY A 277 -14.95 -3.58 11.23
CA GLY A 277 -16.17 -4.18 10.65
C GLY A 277 -16.64 -3.43 9.40
N VAL A 278 -16.71 -2.09 9.46
CA VAL A 278 -17.05 -1.24 8.31
C VAL A 278 -16.02 -1.41 7.18
N ALA A 279 -14.72 -1.39 7.49
CA ALA A 279 -13.67 -1.57 6.49
C ALA A 279 -13.76 -2.92 5.76
N ILE A 280 -14.00 -4.01 6.49
CA ILE A 280 -14.16 -5.37 5.93
C ILE A 280 -15.38 -5.43 5.00
N VAL A 281 -16.52 -4.91 5.43
CA VAL A 281 -17.75 -4.91 4.62
C VAL A 281 -17.59 -4.02 3.37
N ALA A 282 -16.98 -2.85 3.51
CA ALA A 282 -16.70 -1.97 2.37
C ALA A 282 -15.73 -2.63 1.37
N GLN A 283 -14.68 -3.30 1.83
CA GLN A 283 -13.78 -4.08 0.97
C GLN A 283 -14.52 -5.23 0.28
N HIS A 284 -15.43 -5.91 0.96
CA HIS A 284 -16.27 -6.95 0.34
C HIS A 284 -17.10 -6.37 -0.83
N LEU A 285 -17.70 -5.19 -0.63
CA LEU A 285 -18.52 -4.51 -1.64
C LEU A 285 -17.71 -4.07 -2.89
N ILE A 286 -16.39 -3.92 -2.76
CA ILE A 286 -15.50 -3.71 -3.92
C ILE A 286 -15.52 -4.94 -4.84
N HIS A 287 -15.62 -6.16 -4.33
CA HIS A 287 -15.66 -7.36 -5.17
C HIS A 287 -17.08 -7.78 -5.54
N TYR A 288 -18.01 -7.63 -4.60
CA TYR A 288 -19.40 -8.09 -4.70
C TYR A 288 -20.33 -6.92 -4.40
N PRO A 289 -20.63 -6.05 -5.39
CA PRO A 289 -21.50 -4.90 -5.18
C PRO A 289 -22.91 -5.31 -4.75
N ASP A 290 -23.42 -4.68 -3.69
CA ASP A 290 -24.79 -4.81 -3.19
C ASP A 290 -25.22 -3.44 -2.65
N ASP A 291 -26.16 -2.80 -3.34
CA ASP A 291 -26.59 -1.43 -3.01
C ASP A 291 -27.21 -1.32 -1.61
N ALA A 292 -27.98 -2.33 -1.19
CA ALA A 292 -28.64 -2.33 0.11
C ALA A 292 -27.63 -2.53 1.25
N LEU A 293 -26.61 -3.35 1.03
CA LEU A 293 -25.52 -3.50 1.98
C LEU A 293 -24.60 -2.27 1.99
N LEU A 294 -24.39 -1.61 0.85
CA LEU A 294 -23.62 -0.37 0.77
C LEU A 294 -24.26 0.78 1.57
N VAL A 295 -25.59 0.94 1.50
CA VAL A 295 -26.33 1.91 2.34
C VAL A 295 -26.15 1.60 3.82
N ARG A 296 -26.36 0.35 4.25
CA ARG A 296 -26.15 -0.07 5.65
C ARG A 296 -24.72 0.14 6.13
N CYS A 297 -23.73 -0.10 5.25
CA CYS A 297 -22.33 0.11 5.53
C CYS A 297 -22.03 1.61 5.76
N ARG A 298 -22.64 2.50 4.97
CA ARG A 298 -22.54 3.95 5.16
C ARG A 298 -23.19 4.39 6.49
N GLU A 299 -24.39 3.92 6.79
CA GLU A 299 -25.07 4.23 8.06
C GLU A 299 -24.25 3.76 9.28
N ALA A 300 -23.55 2.63 9.17
CA ALA A 300 -22.61 2.19 10.19
C ALA A 300 -21.37 3.07 10.29
N PHE A 301 -20.81 3.50 9.15
CA PHE A 301 -19.68 4.42 9.11
C PHE A 301 -19.98 5.77 9.78
N GLU A 302 -21.16 6.34 9.53
CA GLU A 302 -21.60 7.62 10.11
C GLU A 302 -21.68 7.57 11.65
N ARG A 303 -21.91 6.39 12.23
CA ARG A 303 -21.96 6.14 13.68
C ARG A 303 -20.59 5.91 14.31
N LEU A 304 -19.51 5.79 13.53
CA LEU A 304 -18.18 5.56 14.08
C LEU A 304 -17.72 6.76 14.93
N PRO A 305 -16.88 6.56 15.96
CA PRO A 305 -16.19 7.65 16.62
C PRO A 305 -15.13 8.28 15.70
N ALA A 306 -14.68 9.49 16.01
CA ALA A 306 -13.62 10.18 15.27
C ALA A 306 -12.21 9.55 15.49
N SER A 307 -12.07 8.65 16.47
CA SER A 307 -10.81 8.00 16.82
C SER A 307 -10.72 6.57 16.30
N GLY A 308 -9.48 6.12 16.03
CA GLY A 308 -9.13 4.70 15.80
C GLY A 308 -9.70 4.06 14.54
N GLY A 309 -8.91 3.96 13.46
CA GLY A 309 -9.25 3.15 12.28
C GLY A 309 -10.32 3.74 11.33
N ARG A 310 -10.95 4.87 11.70
CA ARG A 310 -11.94 5.57 10.86
C ARG A 310 -11.40 5.92 9.47
N ASP A 311 -10.13 6.31 9.34
CA ASP A 311 -9.53 6.63 8.05
C ASP A 311 -9.49 5.42 7.11
N GLU A 312 -9.22 4.22 7.63
CA GLU A 312 -9.25 2.99 6.82
C GLU A 312 -10.68 2.64 6.40
N ALA A 313 -11.64 2.78 7.31
CA ALA A 313 -13.06 2.59 7.01
C ALA A 313 -13.56 3.58 5.95
N ALA A 314 -13.17 4.86 6.08
CA ALA A 314 -13.47 5.92 5.12
C ALA A 314 -12.85 5.62 3.76
N ALA A 315 -11.58 5.19 3.75
CA ALA A 315 -10.86 4.77 2.55
C ALA A 315 -11.57 3.64 1.80
N ALA A 316 -11.93 2.58 2.52
CA ALA A 316 -12.62 1.44 1.94
C ALA A 316 -14.02 1.81 1.43
N LEU A 317 -14.78 2.57 2.21
CA LEU A 317 -16.12 3.02 1.83
C LEU A 317 -16.09 3.97 0.63
N PHE A 318 -15.10 4.87 0.57
CA PHE A 318 -14.88 5.75 -0.58
C PHE A 318 -14.66 4.94 -1.87
N CYS A 319 -13.77 3.93 -1.81
CA CYS A 319 -13.52 3.05 -2.95
C CYS A 319 -14.76 2.26 -3.36
N ALA A 320 -15.49 1.69 -2.39
CA ALA A 320 -16.72 0.93 -2.65
C ALA A 320 -17.80 1.81 -3.29
N ALA A 321 -18.05 3.00 -2.75
CA ALA A 321 -19.02 3.96 -3.26
C ALA A 321 -18.65 4.44 -4.67
N ALA A 322 -17.37 4.78 -4.90
CA ALA A 322 -16.90 5.21 -6.22
C ALA A 322 -17.08 4.11 -7.28
N LEU A 323 -16.77 2.85 -6.94
CA LEU A 323 -16.92 1.71 -7.84
C LEU A 323 -18.37 1.27 -8.06
N ALA A 324 -19.27 1.60 -7.13
CA ALA A 324 -20.72 1.42 -7.26
C ALA A 324 -21.41 2.60 -7.97
N GLY A 325 -20.68 3.66 -8.34
CA GLY A 325 -21.25 4.83 -9.00
C GLY A 325 -21.97 5.82 -8.06
N GLN A 326 -21.83 5.68 -6.75
CA GLN A 326 -22.40 6.57 -5.74
C GLN A 326 -21.56 7.84 -5.57
N ILE A 327 -21.39 8.60 -6.66
CA ILE A 327 -20.48 9.77 -6.74
C ILE A 327 -20.88 10.85 -5.74
N ASP A 328 -22.18 11.00 -5.46
CA ASP A 328 -22.70 12.03 -4.56
C ASP A 328 -22.29 11.83 -3.10
N TRP A 329 -21.83 10.62 -2.74
CA TRP A 329 -21.37 10.32 -1.37
C TRP A 329 -19.93 10.75 -1.15
N LEU A 330 -19.14 10.82 -2.22
CA LEU A 330 -17.68 11.00 -2.15
C LEU A 330 -17.28 12.31 -1.43
N PRO A 331 -17.92 13.47 -1.67
CA PRO A 331 -17.54 14.70 -0.98
C PRO A 331 -17.73 14.64 0.54
N GLU A 332 -18.74 13.91 1.01
CA GLU A 332 -19.03 13.80 2.45
C GLU A 332 -18.09 12.80 3.14
N ILE A 333 -17.85 11.64 2.52
CA ILE A 333 -16.86 10.68 3.01
C ILE A 333 -15.47 11.35 3.05
N ARG A 334 -15.17 12.21 2.08
CA ARG A 334 -13.89 12.93 2.00
C ARG A 334 -13.62 13.84 3.19
N LYS A 335 -14.63 14.55 3.71
CA LYS A 335 -14.47 15.43 4.88
C LYS A 335 -13.98 14.66 6.12
N GLN A 336 -14.14 13.35 6.13
CA GLN A 336 -13.79 12.48 7.25
C GLN A 336 -12.32 12.04 7.22
N PHE A 337 -11.56 12.27 6.14
CA PHE A 337 -10.11 12.05 6.13
C PHE A 337 -9.43 13.15 6.95
N SER A 338 -9.14 12.84 8.21
CA SER A 338 -8.45 13.78 9.09
C SER A 338 -6.98 13.93 8.68
N GLY A 339 -6.48 15.17 8.55
CA GLY A 339 -5.03 15.44 8.46
C GLY A 339 -4.34 15.20 7.10
N GLN A 340 -5.05 14.96 6.00
CA GLN A 340 -4.42 14.93 4.68
C GLN A 340 -4.14 16.37 4.20
N GLY A 341 -2.86 16.71 3.98
CA GLY A 341 -2.45 18.04 3.49
C GLY A 341 -3.12 18.42 2.15
N ALA A 342 -3.13 19.72 1.83
CA ALA A 342 -3.84 20.31 0.69
C ALA A 342 -3.62 19.61 -0.67
N ALA A 343 -2.48 18.94 -0.86
CA ALA A 343 -2.16 18.15 -2.06
C ALA A 343 -3.10 16.93 -2.26
N SER A 344 -3.59 16.31 -1.18
CA SER A 344 -4.53 15.19 -1.25
C SER A 344 -5.91 15.65 -1.72
N LEU A 345 -6.37 16.81 -1.23
CA LEU A 345 -7.66 17.40 -1.60
C LEU A 345 -7.72 17.76 -3.09
N VAL A 346 -6.64 18.30 -3.66
CA VAL A 346 -6.56 18.62 -5.10
C VAL A 346 -6.57 17.36 -5.97
N ALA A 347 -5.90 16.28 -5.53
CA ALA A 347 -5.92 15.00 -6.24
C ALA A 347 -7.31 14.34 -6.16
N GLN A 348 -8.01 14.48 -5.03
CA GLN A 348 -9.38 14.02 -4.80
C GLN A 348 -10.40 14.73 -5.70
N GLN A 349 -10.30 16.07 -5.81
CA GLN A 349 -11.20 16.87 -6.65
C GLN A 349 -11.09 16.52 -8.14
N LYS A 350 -9.85 16.34 -8.65
CA LYS A 350 -9.61 15.91 -10.03
C LYS A 350 -10.18 14.52 -10.35
N ILE A 351 -10.35 13.66 -9.35
CA ILE A 351 -10.99 12.36 -9.52
C ILE A 351 -12.51 12.49 -9.55
N GLU A 352 -13.14 13.32 -8.72
CA GLU A 352 -14.59 13.58 -8.83
C GLU A 352 -14.95 14.12 -10.22
N GLU A 353 -14.13 15.03 -10.75
CA GLU A 353 -14.27 15.55 -12.12
C GLU A 353 -14.09 14.46 -13.19
N ARG A 354 -13.13 13.53 -12.99
CA ARG A 354 -12.91 12.40 -13.91
C ARG A 354 -13.93 11.27 -13.77
N LEU A 355 -14.44 11.01 -12.58
CA LEU A 355 -15.51 10.03 -12.29
C LEU A 355 -16.83 10.48 -12.93
N ARG A 356 -17.07 11.79 -13.00
CA ARG A 356 -18.18 12.38 -13.76
C ARG A 356 -17.95 12.37 -15.28
N GLY A 357 -16.72 12.15 -15.74
CA GLY A 357 -16.36 12.06 -17.16
C GLY A 357 -16.32 10.62 -17.70
N LYS A 358 -16.18 10.45 -19.02
CA LYS A 358 -15.90 9.15 -19.65
C LYS A 358 -14.39 8.88 -19.66
N GLY A 359 -13.96 7.68 -19.26
CA GLY A 359 -12.56 7.23 -19.39
C GLY A 359 -11.73 7.15 -18.11
N TRP A 360 -12.36 7.06 -16.94
CA TRP A 360 -11.63 6.93 -15.67
C TRP A 360 -11.00 5.54 -15.47
N SER A 361 -9.80 5.53 -14.89
CA SER A 361 -9.10 4.32 -14.44
C SER A 361 -9.23 4.19 -12.91
N PRO A 362 -9.75 3.06 -12.38
CA PRO A 362 -9.83 2.83 -10.94
C PRO A 362 -8.47 2.87 -10.22
N LEU A 363 -7.34 2.76 -10.95
CA LEU A 363 -6.00 2.96 -10.40
C LEU A 363 -5.79 4.34 -9.79
N PHE A 364 -6.53 5.36 -10.26
CA PHE A 364 -6.46 6.69 -9.69
C PHE A 364 -6.95 6.72 -8.23
N LEU A 365 -7.85 5.82 -7.80
CA LEU A 365 -8.30 5.74 -6.39
C LEU A 365 -7.13 5.50 -5.44
N LEU A 366 -6.18 4.65 -5.83
CA LEU A 366 -5.07 4.22 -4.99
C LEU A 366 -4.08 5.37 -4.71
N SER A 367 -3.97 6.31 -5.65
CA SER A 367 -3.11 7.49 -5.50
C SER A 367 -3.69 8.57 -4.56
N VAL A 368 -4.98 8.47 -4.24
CA VAL A 368 -5.78 9.57 -3.70
C VAL A 368 -6.33 9.28 -2.31
N VAL A 369 -6.65 8.03 -2.04
CA VAL A 369 -7.02 7.59 -0.70
C VAL A 369 -5.71 7.30 0.04
N ARG A 370 -5.41 8.05 1.11
CA ARG A 370 -4.17 7.86 1.89
C ARG A 370 -4.38 8.12 3.38
N PRO A 371 -4.06 7.19 4.29
CA PRO A 371 -3.44 5.89 4.05
C PRO A 371 -4.43 4.85 3.54
N VAL A 372 -4.02 4.05 2.54
CA VAL A 372 -4.74 2.84 2.10
C VAL A 372 -4.01 1.63 2.65
N SER A 373 -4.73 0.72 3.29
CA SER A 373 -4.18 -0.57 3.70
C SER A 373 -3.84 -1.40 2.47
N ALA A 374 -2.84 -2.27 2.58
CA ALA A 374 -2.43 -3.14 1.47
C ALA A 374 -3.62 -3.99 0.96
N ASP A 375 -4.47 -4.49 1.87
CA ASP A 375 -5.69 -5.24 1.53
C ASP A 375 -6.61 -4.46 0.60
N LEU A 376 -6.86 -3.17 0.90
CA LEU A 376 -7.72 -2.33 0.09
C LEU A 376 -7.10 -2.05 -1.29
N ASN A 377 -5.78 -1.84 -1.36
CA ASN A 377 -5.07 -1.74 -2.64
C ASN A 377 -5.28 -3.01 -3.48
N TYR A 378 -5.06 -4.18 -2.89
CA TYR A 378 -5.24 -5.46 -3.58
C TYR A 378 -6.69 -5.69 -4.01
N ALA A 379 -7.67 -5.34 -3.17
CA ALA A 379 -9.09 -5.49 -3.50
C ALA A 379 -9.48 -4.69 -4.76
N VAL A 380 -9.06 -3.43 -4.84
CA VAL A 380 -9.31 -2.58 -6.02
C VAL A 380 -8.61 -3.14 -7.26
N LEU A 381 -7.34 -3.54 -7.13
CA LEU A 381 -6.56 -4.11 -8.23
C LEU A 381 -7.18 -5.41 -8.75
N GLU A 382 -7.54 -6.32 -7.87
CA GLU A 382 -8.17 -7.58 -8.25
C GLU A 382 -9.51 -7.39 -8.94
N ARG A 383 -10.34 -6.43 -8.49
CA ARG A 383 -11.57 -6.07 -9.21
C ARG A 383 -11.26 -5.64 -10.65
N MET A 384 -10.20 -4.85 -10.85
CA MET A 384 -9.81 -4.43 -12.20
C MET A 384 -9.32 -5.58 -13.07
N ILE A 385 -8.56 -6.53 -12.51
CA ILE A 385 -8.15 -7.75 -13.21
C ILE A 385 -9.39 -8.52 -13.67
N ARG A 386 -10.38 -8.72 -12.78
CA ARG A 386 -11.63 -9.44 -13.06
C ARG A 386 -12.49 -8.73 -14.11
N ALA A 387 -12.51 -7.40 -14.09
CA ALA A 387 -13.23 -6.58 -15.08
C ALA A 387 -12.57 -6.58 -16.48
N GLY A 388 -11.44 -7.28 -16.66
CA GLY A 388 -10.78 -7.39 -17.96
C GLY A 388 -10.11 -6.10 -18.41
N ALA A 389 -9.77 -5.19 -17.48
CA ALA A 389 -9.12 -3.92 -17.80
C ALA A 389 -7.86 -4.17 -18.64
N ASN A 390 -7.86 -3.65 -19.88
CA ASN A 390 -6.79 -3.88 -20.85
C ASN A 390 -5.52 -3.11 -20.42
N VAL A 391 -4.57 -3.83 -19.83
CA VAL A 391 -3.32 -3.32 -19.23
C VAL A 391 -2.46 -2.54 -20.23
N GLY A 392 -2.59 -2.83 -21.54
CA GLY A 392 -1.85 -2.13 -22.61
C GLY A 392 -2.32 -0.70 -22.87
N ALA A 393 -3.59 -0.37 -22.62
CA ALA A 393 -4.16 0.95 -22.90
C ALA A 393 -3.84 2.00 -21.80
N LEU A 394 -3.43 1.54 -20.61
CA LEU A 394 -3.13 2.40 -19.46
C LEU A 394 -1.67 2.86 -19.39
N ARG A 395 -0.82 2.42 -20.34
CA ARG A 395 0.63 2.72 -20.38
C ARG A 395 1.01 3.96 -21.18
N SER A 396 0.07 4.66 -21.81
CA SER A 396 0.38 5.91 -22.50
C SER A 396 -0.54 7.02 -22.01
N PRO A 397 -0.05 8.04 -21.27
CA PRO A 397 -0.53 9.37 -21.60
C PRO A 397 -0.20 9.59 -23.08
N ALA A 398 -1.19 9.96 -23.88
CA ALA A 398 -0.89 10.54 -25.18
C ALA A 398 0.12 11.67 -24.95
N LYS A 399 1.23 11.64 -25.69
CA LYS A 399 2.26 12.67 -25.66
C LYS A 399 1.69 14.03 -26.01
#